data_AF-A9UM30-F1
#
_entry.id   AF-A9UM30-F1
#
_cell.length_a   1.000
_cell.length_b   1.000
_cell.length_c   1.000
_cell.angle_alpha   90.00
_cell.angle_beta   90.00
_cell.angle_gamma   90.00
#
_symmetry.space_group_name_H-M   'P 1'
#
loop_
_entity.id
_entity.type
_entity.pdbx_description
1 polymer ?
#
loop_
_entity_poly.entity_id
_entity_poly.type
_entity_poly.pdbx_seq_one_letter_code
_entity_poly.pdbx_strand_id
1 'polypeptide(L)'
;MPPSAPHQIDFIEEPQTFPYGEFFNKYLLTNSPCLFSAEFTQHWGSRKTWVTEENKPNWDHLLENFGNAIVPVANCNVKEYNANPKEQIPLCEFISYWRDYIEHNYHSPKGCLYLKDWHMSREFPKQNVYETPEYFTSDWLNEYWDSIDGDDYRFVYMGPKGSWRIPYQ
;
A
#
# COMPACT_ATOMS: atom_id res chain seq x y z
N MET A 1 2.43 33.39 15.52
CA MET A 1 1.96 33.21 14.12
C MET A 1 0.62 32.50 14.19
N PRO A 2 -0.42 32.95 13.48
CA PRO A 2 -1.66 32.19 13.39
C PRO A 2 -1.37 30.86 12.69
N PRO A 3 -2.11 29.77 12.99
CA PRO A 3 -2.02 28.55 12.22
C PRO A 3 -2.34 28.88 10.76
N SER A 4 -1.44 28.49 9.85
CA SER A 4 -1.70 28.52 8.41
C SER A 4 -3.03 27.80 8.14
N ALA A 5 -3.91 28.41 7.34
CA ALA A 5 -5.12 27.76 6.87
C ALA A 5 -4.76 26.36 6.32
N PRO A 6 -5.61 25.34 6.52
CA PRO A 6 -5.33 24.02 5.99
C PRO A 6 -5.08 24.15 4.48
N HIS A 7 -3.89 23.77 4.03
CA HIS A 7 -3.59 23.72 2.61
C HIS A 7 -4.57 22.74 1.98
N GLN A 8 -5.48 23.25 1.17
CA GLN A 8 -6.39 22.44 0.38
C GLN A 8 -5.51 21.67 -0.62
N ILE A 9 -5.53 20.34 -0.52
CA ILE A 9 -4.82 19.47 -1.46
C ILE A 9 -5.65 19.44 -2.74
N ASP A 10 -5.01 19.75 -3.87
CA ASP A 10 -5.66 19.69 -5.18
C ASP A 10 -6.10 18.26 -5.51
N PHE A 11 -7.30 18.11 -6.04
CA PHE A 11 -7.87 16.82 -6.43
C PHE A 11 -7.97 16.73 -7.95
N ILE A 12 -7.42 15.66 -8.52
CA ILE A 12 -7.41 15.40 -9.97
C ILE A 12 -8.41 14.29 -10.25
N GLU A 13 -9.49 14.64 -10.95
CA GLU A 13 -10.66 13.78 -11.10
C GLU A 13 -10.50 12.75 -12.23
N GLU A 14 -10.04 13.17 -13.41
CA GLU A 14 -10.03 12.33 -14.60
C GLU A 14 -8.63 12.23 -15.22
N PRO A 15 -8.08 11.02 -15.45
CA PRO A 15 -6.78 10.85 -16.11
C PRO A 15 -6.76 11.46 -17.52
N GLN A 16 -7.87 11.37 -18.26
CA GLN A 16 -7.93 11.79 -19.67
C GLN A 16 -7.83 13.30 -19.85
N THR A 17 -8.16 14.07 -18.81
CA THR A 17 -8.17 15.54 -18.85
C THR A 17 -6.89 16.15 -18.28
N PHE A 18 -6.00 15.33 -17.70
CA PHE A 18 -4.83 15.81 -16.98
C PHE A 18 -3.53 15.18 -17.53
N PRO A 19 -2.92 15.77 -18.57
CA PRO A 19 -1.73 15.19 -19.21
C PRO A 19 -0.48 15.31 -18.33
N TYR A 20 0.50 14.42 -18.55
CA TYR A 20 1.77 14.39 -17.80
C TYR A 20 2.47 15.76 -17.70
N GLY A 21 2.49 16.54 -18.78
CA GLY A 21 3.16 17.85 -18.78
C GLY A 21 2.54 18.85 -17.81
N GLU A 22 1.22 18.78 -17.59
CA GLU A 22 0.54 19.61 -16.60
C GLU A 22 0.85 19.13 -15.18
N PHE A 23 0.81 17.82 -14.96
CA PHE A 23 1.22 17.20 -13.70
C PHE A 23 2.64 17.57 -13.29
N PHE A 24 3.59 17.48 -14.22
CA PHE A 24 4.98 17.81 -13.99
C PHE A 24 5.15 19.26 -13.55
N ASN A 25 4.61 20.21 -14.32
CA ASN A 25 4.78 21.64 -14.04
C ASN A 25 4.07 22.06 -12.75
N LYS A 26 2.87 21.53 -12.49
CA LYS A 26 2.03 21.96 -11.39
C LYS A 26 2.43 21.34 -10.05
N TYR A 27 2.82 20.06 -10.04
CA TYR A 27 3.04 19.30 -8.80
C TYR A 27 4.47 18.80 -8.62
N LEU A 28 5.06 18.14 -9.63
CA LEU A 28 6.41 17.59 -9.47
C LEU A 28 7.47 18.70 -9.33
N LEU A 29 7.43 19.70 -10.21
CA LEU A 29 8.42 20.78 -10.23
C LEU A 29 8.32 21.69 -9.00
N THR A 30 7.11 21.91 -8.50
CA THR A 30 6.83 22.77 -7.33
C THR A 30 6.93 22.00 -6.01
N ASN A 31 7.06 20.67 -6.08
CA ASN A 31 6.98 19.76 -4.94
C ASN A 31 5.68 19.95 -4.12
N SER A 32 4.55 20.07 -4.82
CA SER A 32 3.24 20.30 -4.20
C SER A 32 2.40 19.01 -4.20
N PRO A 33 1.74 18.65 -3.08
CA PRO A 33 0.91 17.46 -3.02
C PRO A 33 -0.37 17.63 -3.84
N CYS A 34 -0.83 16.53 -4.43
CA CYS A 34 -2.15 16.40 -5.03
C CYS A 34 -2.71 15.01 -4.75
N LEU A 35 -4.02 14.84 -4.96
CA LEU A 35 -4.72 13.57 -4.80
C LEU A 35 -5.36 13.16 -6.12
N PHE A 36 -5.07 11.94 -6.57
CA PHE A 36 -5.72 11.34 -7.73
C PHE A 36 -7.03 10.66 -7.31
N SER A 37 -8.04 10.72 -8.17
CA SER A 37 -9.27 9.95 -7.98
C SER A 37 -9.03 8.44 -8.15
N ALA A 38 -10.06 7.64 -7.86
CA ALA A 38 -10.03 6.21 -8.08
C ALA A 38 -9.91 5.82 -9.57
N GLU A 39 -10.25 6.71 -10.50
CA GLU A 39 -10.21 6.46 -11.95
C GLU A 39 -8.81 6.11 -12.46
N PHE A 40 -7.78 6.69 -11.85
CA PHE A 40 -6.36 6.44 -12.17
C PHE A 40 -5.93 4.99 -11.91
N THR A 41 -6.66 4.30 -11.04
CA THR A 41 -6.32 2.94 -10.59
C THR A 41 -7.38 1.91 -11.02
N GLN A 42 -8.39 2.34 -11.79
CA GLN A 42 -9.59 1.52 -12.01
C GLN A 42 -9.32 0.17 -12.69
N HIS A 43 -8.27 0.12 -13.50
CA HIS A 43 -7.87 -1.04 -14.28
C HIS A 43 -7.00 -2.03 -13.50
N TRP A 44 -6.45 -1.64 -12.35
CA TRP A 44 -5.56 -2.47 -11.53
C TRP A 44 -6.21 -3.79 -11.15
N GLY A 45 -5.48 -4.90 -11.29
CA GLY A 45 -6.00 -6.22 -10.94
C GLY A 45 -6.33 -6.37 -9.46
N SER A 46 -5.58 -5.71 -8.56
CA SER A 46 -5.87 -5.70 -7.12
C SER A 46 -7.26 -5.12 -6.82
N ARG A 47 -7.70 -4.07 -7.52
CA ARG A 47 -9.07 -3.52 -7.35
C ARG A 47 -10.18 -4.48 -7.80
N LYS A 48 -9.85 -5.45 -8.65
CA LYS A 48 -10.80 -6.45 -9.18
C LYS A 48 -10.80 -7.74 -8.38
N THR A 49 -9.70 -8.05 -7.69
CA THR A 49 -9.45 -9.39 -7.14
C THR A 49 -9.22 -9.39 -5.63
N TRP A 50 -8.65 -8.33 -5.06
CA TRP A 50 -8.33 -8.25 -3.63
C TRP A 50 -9.47 -7.67 -2.79
N VAL A 51 -10.53 -7.18 -3.42
CA VAL A 51 -11.71 -6.62 -2.76
C VAL A 51 -12.98 -7.30 -3.26
N THR A 52 -13.95 -7.50 -2.37
CA THR A 52 -15.29 -8.01 -2.67
C THR A 52 -16.22 -6.86 -3.08
N GLU A 53 -17.42 -7.20 -3.57
CA GLU A 53 -18.46 -6.22 -3.90
C GLU A 53 -18.88 -5.37 -2.68
N GLU A 54 -18.76 -5.91 -1.47
CA GLU A 54 -19.02 -5.21 -0.20
C GLU A 54 -17.85 -4.33 0.28
N ASN A 55 -16.84 -4.10 -0.57
CA ASN A 55 -15.62 -3.36 -0.23
C ASN A 55 -14.87 -3.95 0.98
N LYS A 56 -14.84 -5.28 1.09
CA LYS A 56 -14.04 -6.02 2.08
C LYS A 56 -12.88 -6.71 1.41
N PRO A 57 -11.78 -7.02 2.13
CA PRO A 57 -10.72 -7.84 1.55
C PRO A 57 -11.26 -9.18 1.08
N ASN A 58 -10.92 -9.57 -0.16
CA ASN A 58 -11.25 -10.87 -0.72
C ASN A 58 -10.25 -11.91 -0.20
N TRP A 59 -10.56 -12.45 0.98
CA TRP A 59 -9.68 -13.39 1.65
C TRP A 59 -9.42 -14.66 0.85
N ASP A 60 -10.43 -15.19 0.16
CA ASP A 60 -10.31 -16.46 -0.54
C ASP A 60 -9.33 -16.33 -1.70
N HIS A 61 -9.44 -15.26 -2.49
CA HIS A 61 -8.47 -14.94 -3.53
C HIS A 61 -7.05 -14.75 -2.97
N LEU A 62 -6.91 -14.00 -1.87
CA LEU A 62 -5.61 -13.76 -1.24
C LEU A 62 -4.98 -15.05 -0.70
N LEU A 63 -5.77 -15.92 -0.07
CA LEU A 63 -5.31 -17.20 0.48
C LEU A 63 -4.94 -18.19 -0.63
N GLU A 64 -5.75 -18.28 -1.69
CA GLU A 64 -5.52 -19.17 -2.82
C GLU A 64 -4.22 -18.81 -3.57
N ASN A 65 -3.97 -17.51 -3.77
CA ASN A 65 -2.85 -17.06 -4.61
C ASN A 65 -1.57 -16.78 -3.82
N PHE A 66 -1.70 -16.39 -2.55
CA PHE A 66 -0.58 -15.86 -1.76
C PHE A 66 -0.49 -16.44 -0.34
N GLY A 67 -1.38 -17.36 0.06
CA GLY A 67 -1.51 -17.79 1.46
C GLY A 67 -0.22 -18.32 2.09
N ASN A 68 0.63 -18.99 1.32
CA ASN A 68 1.90 -19.53 1.80
C ASN A 68 3.08 -18.54 1.68
N ALA A 69 2.86 -17.34 1.11
CA ALA A 69 3.89 -16.32 1.02
C ALA A 69 4.33 -15.90 2.43
N ILE A 70 5.65 -15.74 2.62
CA ILE A 70 6.19 -15.29 3.91
C ILE A 70 6.22 -13.77 3.90
N VAL A 71 5.39 -13.15 4.74
CA VAL A 71 5.13 -11.72 4.73
C VAL A 71 5.68 -11.02 5.97
N PRO A 72 6.20 -9.79 5.81
CA PRO A 72 6.68 -8.97 6.91
C PRO A 72 5.53 -8.32 7.68
N VAL A 73 5.41 -8.65 8.96
CA VAL A 73 4.35 -8.18 9.85
C VAL A 73 4.92 -7.47 11.07
N ALA A 74 4.53 -6.22 11.27
CA ALA A 74 4.87 -5.42 12.43
C ALA A 74 3.72 -5.41 13.45
N ASN A 75 4.05 -5.35 14.74
CA ASN A 75 3.06 -5.08 15.78
C ASN A 75 3.01 -3.58 16.11
N CYS A 76 1.90 -2.91 15.78
CA CYS A 76 1.72 -1.47 16.01
C CYS A 76 1.72 -1.07 17.50
N ASN A 77 1.55 -2.02 18.42
CA ASN A 77 1.62 -1.76 19.87
C ASN A 77 3.05 -1.80 20.43
N VAL A 78 4.01 -2.36 19.68
CA VAL A 78 5.41 -2.43 20.09
C VAL A 78 6.16 -1.27 19.46
N LYS A 79 6.70 -0.39 20.29
CA LYS A 79 7.60 0.67 19.86
C LYS A 79 9.01 0.27 20.22
N GLU A 80 9.82 -0.03 19.21
CA GLU A 80 11.27 -0.07 19.37
C GLU A 80 11.88 1.10 18.60
N TYR A 81 12.89 1.72 19.21
CA TYR A 81 13.53 2.93 18.72
C TYR A 81 13.91 2.78 17.23
N ASN A 82 13.35 3.65 16.38
CA ASN A 82 13.62 3.79 14.94
C ASN A 82 13.26 2.60 14.02
N ALA A 83 12.73 1.49 14.55
CA ALA A 83 12.27 0.36 13.73
C ALA A 83 11.11 -0.38 14.42
N ASN A 84 10.08 -0.71 13.65
CA ASN A 84 9.12 -1.73 14.09
C ASN A 84 9.75 -3.08 13.77
N PRO A 85 10.16 -3.91 14.75
CA PRO A 85 10.59 -5.28 14.45
C PRO A 85 9.47 -5.98 13.67
N LYS A 86 9.85 -6.59 12.56
CA LYS A 86 8.93 -7.31 11.67
C LYS A 86 9.18 -8.80 11.87
N GLU A 87 8.13 -9.52 12.22
CA GLU A 87 8.13 -10.97 12.13
C GLU A 87 7.82 -11.39 10.69
N GLN A 88 8.44 -12.47 10.26
CA GLN A 88 8.19 -13.10 8.97
C GLN A 88 7.27 -14.27 9.20
N ILE A 89 6.01 -14.15 8.80
CA ILE A 89 4.98 -15.18 9.00
C ILE A 89 4.25 -15.49 7.69
N PRO A 90 3.66 -16.68 7.53
CA PRO A 90 2.80 -16.97 6.39
C PRO A 90 1.61 -16.00 6.29
N LEU A 91 1.26 -15.57 5.08
CA LEU A 91 0.10 -14.68 4.87
C LEU A 91 -1.20 -15.30 5.39
N CYS A 92 -1.35 -16.63 5.29
CA CYS A 92 -2.51 -17.33 5.81
C CYS A 92 -2.67 -17.18 7.33
N GLU A 93 -1.57 -17.16 8.08
CA GLU A 93 -1.58 -16.91 9.52
C GLU A 93 -1.96 -15.46 9.83
N PHE A 94 -1.44 -14.50 9.05
CA PHE A 94 -1.81 -13.09 9.18
C PHE A 94 -3.31 -12.85 8.89
N ILE A 95 -3.85 -13.46 7.83
CA ILE A 95 -5.27 -13.37 7.48
C ILE A 95 -6.15 -14.03 8.55
N SER A 96 -5.74 -15.18 9.10
CA SER A 96 -6.44 -15.80 10.23
C SER A 96 -6.50 -14.86 11.43
N TYR A 97 -5.36 -14.27 11.81
CA TYR A 97 -5.32 -13.25 12.87
C TYR A 97 -6.26 -12.07 12.56
N TRP A 98 -6.26 -11.57 11.33
CA TRP A 98 -7.04 -10.40 10.96
C TRP A 98 -8.55 -10.69 11.05
N ARG A 99 -8.99 -11.86 10.60
CA ARG A 99 -10.38 -12.33 10.76
C ARG A 99 -10.75 -12.39 12.24
N ASP A 100 -9.95 -13.05 13.07
CA ASP A 100 -10.16 -13.13 14.52
C ASP A 100 -10.21 -11.74 15.16
N TYR A 101 -9.33 -10.82 14.75
CA TYR A 101 -9.28 -9.45 15.27
C TYR A 101 -10.59 -8.70 15.01
N ILE A 102 -11.19 -8.85 13.82
CA ILE A 102 -12.48 -8.24 13.49
C ILE A 102 -13.60 -8.84 14.34
N GLU A 103 -13.63 -10.17 14.46
CA GLU A 103 -14.65 -10.90 15.24
C GLU A 103 -14.63 -10.52 16.73
N HIS A 104 -13.44 -10.25 17.27
CA HIS A 104 -13.24 -9.83 18.67
C HIS A 104 -13.29 -8.31 18.85
N ASN A 105 -14.05 -7.60 18.02
CA ASN A 105 -14.26 -6.15 18.10
C ASN A 105 -12.95 -5.33 18.09
N TYR A 106 -12.03 -5.70 17.19
CA TYR A 106 -10.73 -5.07 17.01
C TYR A 106 -9.84 -5.12 18.26
N HIS A 107 -9.84 -6.27 18.93
CA HIS A 107 -8.99 -6.55 20.09
C HIS A 107 -8.32 -7.93 19.94
N SER A 108 -7.03 -8.01 20.23
CA SER A 108 -6.29 -9.28 20.26
C SER A 108 -5.15 -9.19 21.27
N PRO A 109 -4.85 -10.29 22.00
CA PRO A 109 -3.66 -10.34 22.86
C PRO A 109 -2.34 -10.22 22.07
N LYS A 110 -2.36 -10.51 20.75
CA LYS A 110 -1.21 -10.28 19.86
C LYS A 110 -0.98 -8.80 19.54
N GLY A 111 -1.88 -7.90 19.96
CA GLY A 111 -1.88 -6.49 19.57
C GLY A 111 -2.47 -6.28 18.17
N CYS A 112 -2.20 -5.11 17.59
CA CYS A 112 -2.62 -4.71 16.25
C CYS A 112 -1.49 -4.98 15.26
N LEU A 113 -1.60 -6.06 14.49
CA LEU A 113 -0.58 -6.44 13.50
C LEU A 113 -0.81 -5.73 12.17
N TYR A 114 0.28 -5.42 11.48
CA TYR A 114 0.30 -4.67 10.23
C TYR A 114 1.32 -5.28 9.28
N LEU A 115 0.84 -5.86 8.18
CA LEU A 115 1.70 -6.30 7.08
C LEU A 115 2.22 -5.06 6.35
N LYS A 116 3.55 -4.92 6.29
CA LYS A 116 4.18 -3.73 5.73
C LYS A 116 5.51 -4.02 5.03
N ASP A 117 5.77 -3.24 3.99
CA ASP A 117 6.98 -3.35 3.17
C ASP A 117 7.11 -4.74 2.50
N TRP A 118 6.00 -5.38 2.10
CA TRP A 118 6.05 -6.65 1.39
C TRP A 118 6.33 -6.43 -0.10
N HIS A 119 7.47 -6.95 -0.58
CA HIS A 119 7.90 -6.93 -1.98
C HIS A 119 7.16 -7.98 -2.83
N MET A 120 5.84 -7.90 -2.86
CA MET A 120 5.00 -8.86 -3.56
C MET A 120 5.24 -8.85 -5.06
N SER A 121 5.50 -7.68 -5.66
CA SER A 121 5.77 -7.56 -7.10
C SER A 121 7.03 -8.33 -7.52
N ARG A 122 8.11 -8.29 -6.72
CA ARG A 122 9.30 -9.13 -6.96
C ARG A 122 9.04 -10.62 -6.73
N GLU A 123 8.30 -10.98 -5.68
CA GLU A 123 8.04 -12.40 -5.34
C GLU A 123 7.07 -13.05 -6.34
N PHE A 124 6.12 -12.29 -6.86
CA PHE A 124 5.06 -12.74 -7.77
C PHE A 124 4.96 -11.85 -9.03
N PRO A 125 6.00 -11.79 -9.88
CA PRO A 125 6.07 -10.84 -10.99
C PRO A 125 5.04 -11.10 -12.10
N LYS A 126 4.43 -12.29 -12.13
CA LYS A 126 3.37 -12.65 -13.07
C LYS A 126 1.98 -12.22 -12.61
N GLN A 127 1.84 -11.79 -11.35
CA GLN A 127 0.57 -11.35 -10.81
C GLN A 127 0.32 -9.91 -11.27
N ASN A 128 -0.67 -9.73 -12.15
CA ASN A 128 -1.05 -8.43 -12.69
C ASN A 128 -1.88 -7.63 -11.68
N VAL A 129 -1.29 -7.25 -10.55
CA VAL A 129 -1.99 -6.62 -9.41
C VAL A 129 -2.08 -5.10 -9.52
N TYR A 130 -1.12 -4.49 -10.21
CA TYR A 130 -0.89 -3.06 -10.27
C TYR A 130 -0.14 -2.74 -11.55
N GLU A 131 -0.39 -1.55 -12.09
CA GLU A 131 0.36 -0.97 -13.18
C GLU A 131 0.80 0.44 -12.76
N THR A 132 2.04 0.81 -13.07
CA THR A 132 2.57 2.15 -12.77
C THR A 132 1.85 3.20 -13.59
N PRO A 133 1.11 4.15 -12.97
CA PRO A 133 0.51 5.25 -13.69
C PRO A 133 1.57 6.06 -14.45
N GLU A 134 1.22 6.58 -15.64
CA GLU A 134 2.14 7.35 -16.51
C GLU A 134 2.85 8.51 -15.79
N TYR A 135 2.21 9.09 -14.78
CA TYR A 135 2.73 10.18 -13.96
C TYR A 135 3.98 9.81 -13.15
N PHE A 136 4.19 8.50 -12.94
CA PHE A 136 5.26 7.95 -12.11
C PHE A 136 6.18 7.00 -12.89
N THR A 137 6.07 6.94 -14.23
CA THR A 137 6.91 6.05 -15.05
C THR A 137 8.32 6.61 -15.26
N SER A 138 8.52 7.92 -15.14
CA SER A 138 9.84 8.56 -15.16
C SER A 138 10.58 8.31 -13.83
N ASP A 139 10.81 7.04 -13.50
CA ASP A 139 11.44 6.58 -12.27
C ASP A 139 12.74 5.85 -12.58
N TRP A 140 13.80 6.65 -12.56
CA TRP A 140 15.18 6.31 -12.82
C TRP A 140 15.73 5.33 -11.79
N LEU A 141 15.12 5.25 -10.60
CA LEU A 141 15.49 4.27 -9.58
C LEU A 141 14.82 2.93 -9.90
N ASN A 142 13.51 2.89 -10.13
CA ASN A 142 12.84 1.64 -10.52
C ASN A 142 13.36 1.10 -11.86
N GLU A 143 13.65 1.95 -12.86
CA GLU A 143 14.30 1.55 -14.11
C GLU A 143 15.66 0.88 -13.88
N TYR A 144 16.47 1.44 -12.97
CA TYR A 144 17.76 0.88 -12.61
C TYR A 144 17.59 -0.50 -11.94
N TRP A 145 16.70 -0.63 -10.97
CA TRP A 145 16.52 -1.89 -10.24
C TRP A 145 15.81 -2.98 -11.05
N ASP A 146 14.87 -2.62 -11.94
CA ASP A 146 14.32 -3.57 -12.90
C ASP A 146 15.42 -4.11 -13.86
N SER A 147 16.51 -3.35 -14.07
CA SER A 147 17.66 -3.78 -14.88
C SER A 147 18.69 -4.64 -14.13
N ILE A 148 18.69 -4.61 -12.80
CA ILE A 148 19.56 -5.41 -11.94
C ILE A 148 18.71 -6.23 -10.97
N ASP A 149 18.47 -7.49 -11.32
CA ASP A 149 17.58 -8.46 -10.65
C ASP A 149 17.87 -8.64 -9.14
N GLY A 150 17.46 -7.65 -8.32
CA GLY A 150 17.94 -7.49 -6.94
C GLY A 150 16.91 -6.92 -5.97
N ASP A 151 16.18 -5.87 -6.35
CA ASP A 151 15.15 -5.28 -5.48
C ASP A 151 14.02 -4.59 -6.25
N ASP A 152 12.95 -4.22 -5.54
CA ASP A 152 11.90 -3.34 -6.06
C ASP A 152 11.58 -2.21 -5.05
N TYR A 153 10.98 -1.12 -5.54
CA TYR A 153 10.44 -0.06 -4.69
C TYR A 153 8.91 -0.10 -4.65
N ARG A 154 8.33 -1.31 -4.70
CA ARG A 154 6.89 -1.58 -4.80
C ARG A 154 6.45 -2.41 -3.60
N PHE A 155 5.80 -1.75 -2.66
CA PHE A 155 5.46 -2.36 -1.39
C PHE A 155 3.96 -2.55 -1.22
N VAL A 156 3.57 -3.72 -0.73
CA VAL A 156 2.21 -4.00 -0.26
C VAL A 156 2.11 -3.70 1.23
N TYR A 157 1.01 -3.05 1.60
CA TYR A 157 0.62 -2.76 2.97
C TYR A 157 -0.81 -3.23 3.22
N MET A 158 -1.03 -3.96 4.31
CA MET A 158 -2.33 -4.51 4.67
C MET A 158 -2.49 -4.57 6.19
N GLY A 159 -3.67 -4.21 6.70
CA GLY A 159 -3.96 -4.39 8.11
C GLY A 159 -5.35 -3.93 8.53
N PRO A 160 -5.79 -4.37 9.73
CA PRO A 160 -7.07 -3.99 10.29
C PRO A 160 -7.15 -2.51 10.62
N LYS A 161 -8.38 -2.06 10.91
CA LYS A 161 -8.62 -0.75 11.52
C LYS A 161 -7.72 -0.57 12.74
N GLY A 162 -7.05 0.57 12.81
CA GLY A 162 -6.12 0.89 13.89
C GLY A 162 -4.71 0.35 13.69
N SER A 163 -4.38 -0.22 12.51
CA SER A 163 -3.00 -0.42 12.07
C SER A 163 -2.49 0.85 11.39
N TRP A 164 -1.23 1.20 11.62
CA TRP A 164 -0.67 2.50 11.19
C TRP A 164 0.87 2.54 11.30
N ARG A 165 1.51 3.56 10.70
CA ARG A 165 2.97 3.82 10.72
C ARG A 165 3.29 4.96 11.71
N ILE A 166 4.24 4.76 12.65
CA ILE A 166 4.69 5.69 13.73
C ILE A 166 4.51 7.19 13.34
N PRO A 167 3.81 8.09 14.11
CA PRO A 167 3.86 9.49 13.75
C PRO A 167 5.24 9.91 14.23
N TYR A 168 5.98 10.58 13.37
CA TYR A 168 7.05 11.43 13.89
C TYR A 168 6.37 12.41 14.87
N GLN A 169 6.58 12.21 16.17
CA GLN A 169 6.41 13.26 17.16
C GLN A 169 7.68 14.08 17.18
#